data_AF-A0A7W0R9F8-F1
#
_entry.id   AF-A0A7W0R9F8-F1
#
_cell.length_a   1.000
_cell.length_b   1.000
_cell.length_c   1.000
_cell.angle_alpha   90.00
_cell.angle_beta   90.00
_cell.angle_gamma   90.00
#
_symmetry.space_group_name_H-M   'P 1'
#
loop_
_entity.id
_entity.type
_entity.pdbx_description
1 polymer ?
#
loop_
_entity_poly.entity_id
_entity_poly.type
_entity_poly.pdbx_seq_one_letter_code
_entity_poly.pdbx_strand_id
1 'polypeptide(L)'
;FVVDPSTTDKQIEMLGPIFTGQFGGMPWELLGPTFEVAGLVKAPITIEGEGRKSTFKADGVGEGRGEAFRNPVTGEEHLANVDLPDGFIWTRGECGLGSFQASASGVSVGAEKSNWIFYEFDWSNAKS
;
A
#
# COMPACT_ATOMS: atom_id res chain seq x y z
N PHE A 1 4.12 11.48 -3.68
CA PHE A 1 2.97 10.77 -3.14
C PHE A 1 1.70 11.21 -3.86
N VAL A 2 0.68 10.35 -3.87
CA VAL A 2 -0.59 10.60 -4.56
C VAL A 2 -1.67 10.91 -3.53
N VAL A 3 -2.55 11.88 -3.81
CA VAL A 3 -3.72 12.20 -2.99
C VAL A 3 -4.95 12.43 -3.86
N ASP A 4 -6.14 12.31 -3.27
CA ASP A 4 -7.39 12.63 -3.95
C ASP A 4 -7.45 14.12 -4.35
N PRO A 5 -8.06 14.51 -5.49
CA PRO A 5 -8.13 15.89 -5.91
C PRO A 5 -8.81 16.84 -4.92
N SER A 6 -9.70 16.33 -4.06
CA SER A 6 -10.36 17.10 -3.01
C SER A 6 -9.46 17.43 -1.80
N THR A 7 -8.27 16.84 -1.73
CA THR A 7 -7.31 17.06 -0.63
C THR A 7 -6.83 18.52 -0.62
N THR A 8 -7.01 19.19 0.52
CA THR A 8 -6.63 20.59 0.74
C THR A 8 -5.12 20.76 0.97
N ASP A 9 -4.61 21.97 0.79
CA ASP A 9 -3.20 22.28 1.00
C ASP A 9 -2.77 21.99 2.45
N LYS A 10 -3.61 22.32 3.43
CA LYS A 10 -3.34 21.98 4.84
C LYS A 10 -3.28 20.47 5.09
N GLN A 11 -4.10 19.67 4.41
CA GLN A 11 -3.99 18.20 4.51
C GLN A 11 -2.70 17.70 3.85
N ILE A 12 -2.32 18.26 2.71
CA ILE A 12 -1.07 17.91 2.01
C ILE A 12 0.15 18.24 2.88
N GLU A 13 0.17 19.42 3.51
CA GLU A 13 1.21 19.84 4.46
C GLU A 13 1.38 18.88 5.63
N MET A 14 0.29 18.22 6.06
CA MET A 14 0.33 17.24 7.15
C MET A 14 0.67 15.82 6.68
N LEU A 15 0.21 15.42 5.49
CA LEU A 15 0.46 14.08 4.94
C LEU A 15 1.93 13.87 4.56
N GLY A 16 2.61 14.91 4.07
CA GLY A 16 4.03 14.83 3.69
C GLY A 16 4.91 14.32 4.84
N PRO A 17 4.96 15.02 5.99
CA PRO A 17 5.71 14.60 7.17
C PRO A 17 5.32 13.22 7.70
N ILE A 18 4.05 12.83 7.61
CA ILE A 18 3.59 11.48 8.00
C ILE A 18 4.23 10.44 7.10
N PHE A 19 4.07 10.53 5.77
CA PHE A 19 4.61 9.52 4.84
C PHE A 19 6.14 9.47 4.82
N THR A 20 6.82 10.57 5.10
CA THR A 20 8.29 10.60 5.24
C THR A 20 8.78 10.21 6.64
N GLY A 21 7.90 9.81 7.55
CA GLY A 21 8.25 9.36 8.91
C GLY A 21 8.68 10.46 9.88
N GLN A 22 8.62 11.74 9.51
CA GLN A 22 9.03 12.87 10.34
C GLN A 22 8.15 13.06 11.59
N PHE A 23 6.89 12.62 11.49
CA PHE A 23 5.97 12.63 12.63
C PHE A 23 5.99 11.32 13.44
N GLY A 24 6.90 10.40 13.13
CA GLY A 24 6.97 9.10 13.77
C GLY A 24 5.73 8.22 13.51
N GLY A 25 5.63 7.13 14.25
CA GLY A 25 4.52 6.19 14.17
C GLY A 25 4.72 5.16 13.07
N MET A 26 4.51 3.90 13.42
CA MET A 26 4.61 2.80 12.47
C MET A 26 3.47 2.82 11.43
N PRO A 27 3.72 2.42 10.18
CA PRO A 27 5.00 1.93 9.65
C PRO A 27 5.90 3.04 9.08
N TRP A 28 5.41 4.28 8.99
CA TRP A 28 6.07 5.35 8.24
C TRP A 28 7.36 5.84 8.86
N GLU A 29 7.50 5.80 10.19
CA GLU A 29 8.78 6.08 10.88
C GLU A 29 9.93 5.21 10.34
N LEU A 30 9.64 3.95 10.02
CA LEU A 30 10.63 3.02 9.50
C LEU A 30 10.80 3.11 7.97
N LEU A 31 9.70 3.27 7.24
CA LEU A 31 9.72 3.27 5.77
C LEU A 31 10.15 4.60 5.17
N GLY A 32 9.77 5.73 5.78
CA GLY A 32 10.03 7.08 5.29
C GLY A 32 11.50 7.34 4.92
N PRO A 33 12.48 6.93 5.75
CA PRO A 33 13.91 7.08 5.44
C PRO A 33 14.43 6.22 4.26
N THR A 34 13.64 5.28 3.75
CA THR A 34 14.06 4.34 2.69
C THR A 34 13.78 4.82 1.27
N PHE A 35 13.11 5.98 1.11
CA PHE A 35 12.77 6.56 -0.19
C PHE A 35 12.79 8.09 -0.15
N GLU A 36 12.82 8.70 -1.33
CA GLU A 36 12.66 10.14 -1.49
C GLU A 36 11.33 10.47 -2.18
N VAL A 37 10.67 11.54 -1.74
CA VAL A 37 9.42 12.00 -2.36
C VAL A 37 9.74 12.84 -3.60
N ALA A 38 9.51 12.28 -4.78
CA ALA A 38 9.75 12.97 -6.05
C ALA A 38 8.76 14.11 -6.37
N GLY A 39 7.60 14.17 -5.70
CA GLY A 39 6.58 15.19 -5.91
C GLY A 39 5.19 14.81 -5.41
N LEU A 40 4.21 15.69 -5.61
CA LEU A 40 2.79 15.49 -5.30
C LEU A 40 2.01 15.27 -6.59
N VAL A 41 1.14 14.25 -6.62
CA VAL A 41 0.16 14.05 -7.69
C VAL A 41 -1.24 14.06 -7.10
N LYS A 42 -2.14 14.88 -7.66
CA LYS A 42 -3.58 14.82 -7.36
C LYS A 42 -4.27 13.98 -8.43
N ALA A 43 -4.82 12.83 -8.05
CA ALA A 43 -5.50 11.92 -8.95
C ALA A 43 -6.68 11.26 -8.24
N PRO A 44 -7.85 11.10 -8.90
CA PRO A 44 -8.94 10.30 -8.35
C PRO A 44 -8.45 8.93 -7.90
N ILE A 45 -8.74 8.58 -6.64
CA ILE A 45 -8.36 7.30 -6.05
C ILE A 45 -9.62 6.46 -5.88
N THR A 46 -9.61 5.24 -6.39
CA THR A 46 -10.67 4.25 -6.19
C THR A 46 -10.08 3.01 -5.53
N ILE A 47 -10.75 2.52 -4.50
CA ILE A 47 -10.42 1.26 -3.82
C ILE A 47 -11.70 0.43 -3.80
N GLU A 48 -11.61 -0.80 -4.30
CA GLU A 48 -12.73 -1.74 -4.36
C GLU A 48 -12.30 -3.11 -3.81
N GLY A 49 -13.28 -3.90 -3.39
CA GLY A 49 -13.04 -5.22 -2.80
C GLY A 49 -12.62 -5.15 -1.34
N GLU A 50 -12.13 -6.27 -0.82
CA GLU A 50 -11.79 -6.44 0.60
C GLU A 50 -10.64 -7.43 0.75
N GLY A 51 -9.81 -7.22 1.78
CA GLY A 51 -8.71 -8.09 2.12
C GLY A 51 -7.74 -8.31 0.95
N ARG A 52 -7.30 -9.55 0.76
CA ARG A 52 -6.42 -9.97 -0.34
C ARG A 52 -7.02 -9.83 -1.75
N LYS A 53 -8.34 -9.64 -1.88
CA LYS A 53 -9.04 -9.45 -3.16
C LYS A 53 -9.46 -8.00 -3.34
N SER A 54 -8.53 -7.09 -3.07
CA SER A 54 -8.72 -5.66 -3.24
C SER A 54 -8.08 -5.17 -4.53
N THR A 55 -8.62 -4.09 -5.06
CA THR A 55 -8.03 -3.31 -6.14
C THR A 55 -7.86 -1.88 -5.67
N PHE A 56 -6.81 -1.22 -6.14
CA PHE A 56 -6.67 0.22 -6.02
C PHE A 56 -6.30 0.81 -7.37
N LYS A 57 -6.79 2.01 -7.64
CA LYS A 57 -6.47 2.77 -8.84
C LYS A 57 -6.31 4.23 -8.49
N ALA A 58 -5.22 4.83 -8.96
CA ALA A 58 -5.01 6.27 -9.01
C ALA A 58 -4.98 6.68 -10.48
N ASP A 59 -6.01 7.40 -10.92
CA ASP A 59 -6.23 7.70 -12.34
C ASP A 59 -5.02 8.41 -12.98
N GLY A 60 -4.50 7.83 -14.06
CA GLY A 60 -3.32 8.35 -14.78
C GLY A 60 -1.99 8.13 -14.08
N VAL A 61 -1.96 7.49 -12.90
CA VAL A 61 -0.74 7.22 -12.13
C VAL A 61 -0.45 5.73 -12.06
N GLY A 62 -1.41 4.92 -11.66
CA GLY A 62 -1.16 3.50 -11.45
C GLY A 62 -2.34 2.74 -10.87
N GLU A 63 -2.21 1.43 -10.84
CA GLU A 63 -3.23 0.52 -10.34
C GLU A 63 -2.58 -0.75 -9.78
N GLY A 64 -3.28 -1.42 -8.89
CA GLY A 64 -2.91 -2.73 -8.39
C GLY A 64 -4.13 -3.58 -8.07
N ARG A 65 -3.97 -4.89 -8.19
CA ARG A 65 -5.00 -5.89 -7.93
C ARG A 65 -4.39 -7.07 -7.18
N GLY A 66 -5.03 -7.44 -6.08
CA GLY A 66 -4.79 -8.69 -5.37
C GLY A 66 -5.84 -9.75 -5.69
N GLU A 67 -5.43 -11.01 -5.59
CA GLU A 67 -6.28 -12.19 -5.65
C GLU A 67 -5.78 -13.24 -4.63
N ALA A 68 -6.63 -14.20 -4.29
CA ALA A 68 -6.17 -15.38 -3.56
C ALA A 68 -5.23 -16.23 -4.43
N PHE A 69 -4.32 -16.99 -3.80
CA PHE A 69 -3.64 -18.06 -4.52
C PHE A 69 -4.66 -19.11 -4.98
N ARG A 70 -4.27 -19.91 -5.98
CA ARG A 70 -5.07 -21.05 -6.46
C ARG A 70 -4.31 -22.35 -6.27
N ASN A 71 -5.03 -23.38 -5.84
CA ASN A 71 -4.50 -24.73 -5.86
C ASN A 71 -4.29 -25.15 -7.32
N PRO A 72 -3.08 -25.55 -7.74
CA PRO A 72 -2.80 -25.86 -9.14
C PRO A 72 -3.50 -27.14 -9.64
N VAL A 73 -4.00 -27.99 -8.73
CA VAL A 73 -4.72 -29.22 -9.07
C VAL A 73 -6.23 -28.97 -9.17
N THR A 74 -6.82 -28.27 -8.21
CA THR A 74 -8.29 -28.09 -8.14
C THR A 74 -8.77 -26.75 -8.71
N GLY A 75 -7.90 -25.75 -8.82
CA GLY A 75 -8.26 -24.37 -9.22
C GLY A 75 -8.96 -23.55 -8.13
N GLU A 76 -9.30 -24.18 -7.01
CA GLU A 76 -9.93 -23.54 -5.85
C GLU A 76 -8.98 -22.59 -5.14
N GLU A 77 -9.53 -21.70 -4.32
CA GLU A 77 -8.74 -20.76 -3.53
C GLU A 77 -7.85 -21.48 -2.53
N HIS A 78 -6.59 -21.08 -2.51
CA HIS A 78 -5.59 -21.56 -1.57
C HIS A 78 -5.21 -20.39 -0.66
N LEU A 79 -5.61 -20.46 0.60
CA LEU A 79 -5.40 -19.38 1.56
C LEU A 79 -4.11 -19.65 2.34
N ALA A 80 -3.16 -18.73 2.22
CA ALA A 80 -1.96 -18.68 3.05
C ALA A 80 -1.97 -17.38 3.85
N ASN A 81 -1.60 -17.47 5.13
CA ASN A 81 -1.43 -16.32 6.00
C ASN A 81 -0.06 -16.42 6.68
N VAL A 82 0.54 -15.27 6.98
CA VAL A 82 1.78 -15.17 7.75
C VAL A 82 1.44 -14.60 9.12
N ASP A 83 1.95 -15.25 10.16
CA ASP A 83 1.84 -14.83 11.55
C ASP A 83 3.25 -14.46 12.04
N LEU A 84 3.42 -13.20 12.43
CA LEU A 84 4.65 -12.61 12.95
C LEU A 84 4.36 -12.04 14.34
N PRO A 85 4.38 -12.86 15.41
CA PRO A 85 4.03 -12.39 16.76
C PRO A 85 4.83 -11.17 17.21
N ASP A 86 6.12 -11.12 16.83
CA ASP A 86 7.04 -10.02 17.12
C ASP A 86 7.33 -9.16 15.88
N GLY A 87 6.40 -9.13 14.93
CA GLY A 87 6.51 -8.34 13.70
C GLY A 87 6.53 -6.84 13.96
N PHE A 88 7.36 -6.11 13.21
CA PHE A 88 7.57 -4.69 13.45
C PHE A 88 6.67 -3.77 12.60
N ILE A 89 6.36 -4.11 11.34
CA ILE A 89 5.40 -3.37 10.50
C ILE A 89 3.98 -3.89 10.70
N TRP A 90 3.82 -5.21 10.76
CA TRP A 90 2.55 -5.91 10.92
C TRP A 90 2.80 -7.25 11.60
N THR A 91 1.77 -7.79 12.27
CA THR A 91 1.85 -9.07 12.97
C THR A 91 1.04 -10.18 12.29
N ARG A 92 0.09 -9.83 11.43
CA ARG A 92 -0.67 -10.78 10.61
C ARG A 92 -0.83 -10.27 9.18
N GLY A 93 -0.52 -11.14 8.22
CA GLY A 93 -0.63 -10.83 6.79
C GLY A 93 -1.39 -11.93 6.03
N GLU A 94 -2.37 -11.53 5.24
CA GLU A 94 -3.08 -12.39 4.30
C GLU A 94 -2.35 -12.42 2.96
N CYS A 95 -1.83 -13.59 2.57
CA CYS A 95 -1.08 -13.70 1.33
C CYS A 95 -1.99 -14.00 0.14
N GLY A 96 -1.55 -13.50 -1.01
CA GLY A 96 -2.20 -13.67 -2.29
C GLY A 96 -1.24 -13.44 -3.46
N LEU A 97 -1.81 -13.48 -4.65
CA LEU A 97 -1.16 -13.15 -5.91
C LEU A 97 -1.57 -11.73 -6.28
N GLY A 98 -0.62 -10.88 -6.69
CA GLY A 98 -0.94 -9.54 -7.12
C GLY A 98 -0.17 -9.09 -8.34
N SER A 99 -0.75 -8.11 -9.02
CA SER A 99 -0.09 -7.33 -10.06
C SER A 99 -0.28 -5.86 -9.77
N PHE A 100 0.72 -5.04 -10.08
CA PHE A 100 0.61 -3.59 -10.01
C PHE A 100 1.48 -2.93 -11.08
N GLN A 101 1.07 -1.72 -11.46
CA GLN A 101 1.87 -0.84 -12.29
C GLN A 101 1.70 0.61 -11.80
N ALA A 102 2.77 1.39 -11.87
CA ALA A 102 2.74 2.81 -11.60
C ALA A 102 3.71 3.55 -12.52
N SER A 103 3.31 4.73 -12.98
CA SER A 103 4.12 5.62 -13.81
C SER A 103 3.90 7.07 -13.40
N ALA A 104 4.98 7.77 -13.06
CA ALA A 104 4.95 9.20 -12.75
C ALA A 104 6.35 9.80 -12.94
N SER A 105 6.41 11.07 -13.36
CA SER A 105 7.67 11.83 -13.47
C SER A 105 8.78 11.13 -14.26
N GLY A 106 8.41 10.39 -15.31
CA GLY A 106 9.35 9.65 -16.17
C GLY A 106 9.87 8.34 -15.57
N VAL A 107 9.38 7.92 -14.40
CA VAL A 107 9.69 6.64 -13.77
C VAL A 107 8.49 5.71 -13.88
N SER A 108 8.73 4.46 -14.29
CA SER A 108 7.73 3.40 -14.35
C SER A 108 8.21 2.18 -13.58
N VAL A 109 7.32 1.58 -12.81
CA VAL A 109 7.57 0.37 -12.03
C VAL A 109 6.33 -0.52 -12.07
N GLY A 110 6.53 -1.83 -12.01
CA GLY A 110 5.42 -2.77 -11.90
C GLY A 110 5.91 -4.17 -11.60
N ALA A 111 4.98 -5.01 -11.18
CA ALA A 111 5.18 -6.44 -11.00
C ALA A 111 3.91 -7.16 -11.46
N GLU A 112 4.09 -8.33 -12.05
CA GLU A 112 2.99 -9.16 -12.52
C GLU A 112 3.02 -10.50 -11.81
N LYS A 113 1.86 -10.92 -11.28
CA LYS A 113 1.70 -12.23 -10.62
C LYS A 113 2.76 -12.48 -9.54
N SER A 114 3.09 -11.45 -8.77
CA SER A 114 4.02 -11.52 -7.64
C SER A 114 3.27 -11.79 -6.33
N ASN A 115 4.03 -11.97 -5.24
CA ASN A 115 3.44 -12.04 -3.91
C ASN A 115 2.72 -10.73 -3.56
N TRP A 116 1.53 -10.85 -2.97
CA TRP A 116 0.70 -9.78 -2.44
C TRP A 116 0.38 -10.09 -0.99
N ILE A 117 0.50 -9.10 -0.10
CA ILE A 117 0.18 -9.26 1.32
C ILE A 117 -0.78 -8.15 1.72
N PHE A 118 -1.99 -8.52 2.10
CA PHE A 118 -2.92 -7.62 2.77
C PHE A 118 -2.68 -7.71 4.28
N TYR A 119 -2.50 -6.59 4.95
CA TYR A 119 -2.36 -6.51 6.40
C TYR A 119 -2.97 -5.20 6.90
N GLU A 120 -3.44 -5.24 8.15
CA GLU A 120 -3.88 -4.04 8.85
C GLU A 120 -2.71 -3.45 9.64
N PHE A 121 -2.70 -2.13 9.79
CA PHE A 121 -1.78 -1.44 10.68
C PHE A 121 -2.49 -0.25 11.30
N ASP A 122 -2.12 0.05 12.55
CA ASP A 122 -2.55 1.25 13.24
C ASP A 122 -1.43 2.28 13.22
N TRP A 123 -1.71 3.48 12.71
CA TRP A 123 -0.78 4.60 12.81
C TRP A 123 -1.20 5.54 13.94
N SER A 124 -0.24 5.83 14.83
CA SER A 124 -0.37 6.84 15.87
C SER A 124 0.97 7.53 16.09
N ASN A 125 0.94 8.85 16.22
CA ASN A 125 2.07 9.66 16.69
C ASN A 125 1.84 10.24 18.09
N ALA A 126 0.80 9.80 18.79
CA ALA A 126 0.60 10.13 20.19
C ALA A 126 1.72 9.47 21.01
N LYS A 127 2.37 10.23 21.90
CA LYS A 127 3.31 9.66 22.86
C LYS A 127 2.54 8.72 23.78
N SER A 128 2.91 7.44 23.79
CA SER A 128 2.46 6.44 24.77
C SER A 128 2.89 6.81 26.18
#